data_AF-A0A2G6TYE1-F1
#
_entry.id   AF-A0A2G6TYE1-F1
#
_cell.length_a   1.000
_cell.length_b   1.000
_cell.length_c   1.000
_cell.angle_alpha   90.00
_cell.angle_beta   90.00
_cell.angle_gamma   90.00
#
_symmetry.space_group_name_H-M   'P 1'
#
loop_
_entity.id
_entity.type
_entity.pdbx_description
1 polymer ?
#
loop_
_entity_poly.entity_id
_entity_poly.type
_entity_poly.pdbx_seq_one_letter_code
_entity_poly.pdbx_strand_id
1 'polypeptide(L)'
;MNSLTNPDRAVPNLAAGHVLLWSQSQCALHIEPLMDMLTKNRRACAADHCMDYVPLTIGTREECDAAASRLRPVLNERRSGTASH
;
A
#
# COMPACT_ATOMS: atom_id res chain seq x y z
N MET A 1 -23.14 26.90 -0.13
CA MET A 1 -22.77 26.58 -1.53
C MET A 1 -21.91 25.33 -1.50
N ASN A 2 -22.38 24.23 -2.08
CA ASN A 2 -21.86 22.88 -1.81
C ASN A 2 -20.56 22.59 -2.55
N SER A 3 -19.58 22.11 -1.79
CA SER A 3 -18.18 21.84 -2.13
C SER A 3 -17.98 20.60 -3.04
N LEU A 4 -18.88 20.35 -3.99
CA LEU A 4 -18.94 19.10 -4.79
C LEU A 4 -18.63 19.27 -6.29
N THR A 5 -18.19 20.45 -6.74
CA THR A 5 -17.94 20.72 -8.17
C THR A 5 -16.54 21.22 -8.50
N ASN A 6 -15.53 20.88 -7.69
CA ASN A 6 -14.14 21.13 -8.08
C ASN A 6 -13.48 19.84 -8.63
N PRO A 7 -13.52 19.60 -9.95
CA PRO A 7 -12.80 18.49 -10.58
C PRO A 7 -11.27 18.67 -10.53
N ASP A 8 -10.79 19.85 -10.11
CA ASP A 8 -9.39 20.23 -9.99
C ASP A 8 -8.83 20.00 -8.58
N ARG A 9 -9.53 19.21 -7.74
CA ARG A 9 -8.87 18.55 -6.62
C ARG A 9 -8.00 17.47 -7.22
N ALA A 10 -6.83 17.89 -7.73
CA ALA A 10 -5.81 17.11 -8.43
C ALA A 10 -5.95 15.64 -8.05
N VAL A 11 -6.62 14.85 -8.91
CA VAL A 11 -6.55 13.40 -8.77
C VAL A 11 -5.07 13.12 -8.92
N PRO A 12 -4.35 12.72 -7.86
CA PRO A 12 -2.92 12.53 -7.95
C PRO A 12 -2.70 11.63 -9.16
N ASN A 13 -1.75 11.97 -10.03
CA ASN A 13 -1.50 11.19 -11.23
C ASN A 13 -1.20 9.75 -10.83
N LEU A 14 -2.23 8.89 -10.83
CA LEU A 14 -2.17 7.54 -10.29
C LEU A 14 -1.19 6.69 -11.09
N ALA A 15 -0.92 7.07 -12.34
CA ALA A 15 0.09 6.42 -13.18
C ALA A 15 1.53 6.60 -12.64
N ALA A 16 1.79 7.67 -11.88
CA ALA A 16 3.07 7.93 -11.20
C ALA A 16 3.02 7.64 -9.69
N GLY A 17 1.87 7.19 -9.17
CA GLY A 17 1.68 6.90 -7.76
C GLY A 17 2.46 5.67 -7.31
N HIS A 18 2.74 5.61 -6.01
CA HIS A 18 3.30 4.45 -5.33
C HIS A 18 2.28 3.85 -4.35
N VAL A 19 2.50 2.60 -3.99
CA VAL A 19 1.72 1.89 -2.96
C VAL A 19 2.66 1.31 -1.91
N LEU A 20 2.30 1.47 -0.65
CA LEU A 20 2.87 0.72 0.46
C LEU A 20 2.05 -0.57 0.66
N LEU A 21 2.73 -1.71 0.56
CA LEU A 21 2.18 -3.05 0.75
C LEU A 21 2.77 -3.68 2.01
N TRP A 22 1.96 -4.46 2.72
CA TRP A 22 2.40 -5.35 3.79
C TRP A 22 2.28 -6.81 3.34
N SER A 23 3.38 -7.55 3.36
CA SER A 23 3.35 -9.02 3.28
C SER A 23 3.11 -9.62 4.65
N GLN A 24 2.04 -10.38 4.81
CA GLN A 24 1.73 -11.01 6.09
C GLN A 24 2.70 -12.14 6.39
N SER A 25 2.96 -13.01 5.42
CA SER A 25 3.89 -14.15 5.53
C SER A 25 5.32 -13.73 5.88
N GLN A 26 5.80 -12.62 5.31
CA GLN A 26 7.16 -12.11 5.59
C GLN A 26 7.18 -11.10 6.73
N CYS A 27 6.02 -10.69 7.25
CA CYS A 27 5.87 -9.59 8.20
C CYS A 27 6.73 -8.37 7.79
N ALA A 28 6.61 -7.95 6.52
CA ALA A 28 7.49 -6.96 5.90
C ALA A 28 6.72 -5.95 5.07
N LEU A 29 7.29 -4.75 4.93
CA LEU A 29 6.75 -3.69 4.08
C LEU A 29 7.49 -3.63 2.75
N HIS A 30 6.73 -3.40 1.69
CA HIS A 30 7.25 -3.19 0.34
C HIS A 30 6.60 -1.94 -0.26
N ILE A 31 7.38 -1.12 -0.97
CA ILE A 31 6.85 0.02 -1.71
C ILE A 31 7.21 -0.16 -3.17
N GLU A 32 6.21 -0.09 -4.04
CA GLU A 32 6.36 -0.21 -5.49
C GLU A 32 5.45 0.79 -6.24
N PRO A 33 5.67 1.01 -7.54
CA PRO A 33 4.74 1.78 -8.36
C PRO A 33 3.34 1.15 -8.34
N LEU A 34 2.31 2.00 -8.25
CA LEU A 34 0.91 1.57 -8.15
C LEU A 34 0.50 0.71 -9.36
N MET A 35 0.96 1.08 -10.55
CA MET A 35 0.63 0.36 -11.79
C MET A 35 1.27 -1.02 -11.87
N ASP A 36 2.43 -1.22 -11.26
CA ASP A 36 3.08 -2.53 -11.20
C ASP A 36 2.29 -3.47 -10.29
N MET A 37 1.87 -2.98 -9.12
CA MET A 37 1.00 -3.72 -8.19
C MET A 37 -0.31 -4.14 -8.86
N LEU A 38 -0.99 -3.20 -9.52
CA LEU A 38 -2.25 -3.48 -10.22
C LEU A 38 -2.05 -4.50 -11.35
N THR A 39 -0.92 -4.44 -12.06
CA THR A 39 -0.59 -5.40 -13.11
C THR A 39 -0.39 -6.81 -12.54
N LYS A 40 0.32 -6.94 -11.42
CA LYS A 40 0.50 -8.22 -10.71
C LYS A 40 -0.84 -8.76 -10.21
N ASN A 41 -1.67 -7.91 -9.59
CA ASN A 41 -2.98 -8.31 -9.06
C ASN A 41 -3.95 -8.77 -10.16
N ARG A 42 -3.99 -8.09 -11.31
CA ARG A 42 -4.81 -8.53 -12.45
C ARG A 42 -4.38 -9.91 -12.95
N ARG A 43 -3.07 -10.17 -13.04
CA ARG A 43 -2.54 -11.48 -13.43
C ARG A 43 -2.91 -12.56 -12.41
N ALA A 44 -2.75 -12.27 -11.12
CA ALA A 44 -3.12 -13.19 -10.05
C ALA A 44 -4.61 -13.52 -10.08
N CYS A 45 -5.48 -12.52 -10.27
CA CYS A 45 -6.92 -12.72 -10.41
C CYS A 45 -7.28 -13.59 -11.62
N ALA A 46 -6.67 -13.31 -12.78
CA ALA A 46 -6.90 -14.11 -13.99
C ALA A 46 -6.41 -15.57 -13.86
N ALA A 47 -5.42 -15.81 -13.01
CA ALA A 47 -4.84 -17.13 -12.78
C ALA A 47 -5.39 -17.84 -11.52
N ASP A 48 -6.35 -17.24 -10.80
CA ASP A 48 -6.84 -17.73 -9.50
C ASP A 48 -5.71 -17.97 -8.47
N HIS A 49 -4.73 -17.07 -8.45
CA HIS A 49 -3.60 -17.13 -7.52
C HIS A 49 -3.87 -16.28 -6.28
N CYS A 50 -3.65 -16.88 -5.11
CA CYS A 50 -3.64 -16.16 -3.83
C CYS A 50 -2.45 -15.21 -3.73
N MET A 51 -2.68 -14.01 -3.21
CA MET A 51 -1.65 -12.99 -2.96
C MET A 51 -1.63 -12.63 -1.47
N ASP A 52 -0.43 -12.45 -0.93
CA ASP A 52 -0.19 -12.17 0.49
C ASP A 52 0.13 -10.68 0.77
N TYR A 53 -0.13 -9.80 -0.20
CA TYR A 53 0.20 -8.38 -0.11
C TYR A 53 -1.05 -7.53 0.12
N VAL A 54 -1.09 -6.84 1.26
CA VAL A 54 -2.18 -5.93 1.64
C VAL A 54 -1.76 -4.47 1.41
N PRO A 55 -2.46 -3.69 0.57
CA PRO A 55 -2.22 -2.26 0.41
C PRO A 55 -2.58 -1.49 1.69
N LEU A 56 -1.67 -0.63 2.15
CA LEU A 56 -1.84 0.19 3.35
C LEU A 56 -1.90 1.70 3.05
N THR A 57 -1.22 2.15 2.00
CA THR A 57 -1.19 3.58 1.61
C THR A 57 -0.96 3.68 0.11
N ILE A 58 -1.67 4.60 -0.56
CA ILE A 58 -1.48 4.95 -1.97
C ILE A 58 -1.24 6.46 -2.02
N GLY A 59 -0.18 6.88 -2.70
CA GLY A 59 0.22 8.29 -2.73
C GLY A 59 1.54 8.49 -3.46
N THR A 60 2.28 9.54 -3.09
CA THR A 60 3.67 9.72 -3.55
C THR A 60 4.60 8.71 -2.88
N ARG A 61 5.84 8.62 -3.36
CA ARG A 61 6.86 7.76 -2.75
C ARG A 61 7.14 8.18 -1.30
N GLU A 62 7.23 9.49 -1.07
CA GLU A 62 7.51 10.09 0.23
C GLU A 62 6.39 9.81 1.23
N GLU A 63 5.13 9.90 0.79
CA GLU A 63 3.97 9.55 1.62
C GLU A 63 3.99 8.08 2.04
N CYS A 64 4.36 7.18 1.10
CA CYS A 64 4.53 5.76 1.38
C CYS A 64 5.69 5.49 2.36
N ASP A 65 6.83 6.15 2.19
CA ASP A 65 7.99 6.02 3.10
C ASP A 65 7.69 6.57 4.51
N ALA A 66 6.93 7.67 4.60
CA ALA A 66 6.46 8.21 5.88
C ALA A 66 5.49 7.25 6.58
N ALA A 67 4.54 6.67 5.84
CA ALA A 67 3.65 5.63 6.35
C ALA A 67 4.43 4.39 6.81
N ALA A 68 5.41 3.93 6.03
CA ALA A 68 6.24 2.80 6.39
C ALA A 68 7.01 3.04 7.70
N SER A 69 7.56 4.24 7.87
CA SER A 69 8.28 4.62 9.09
C SER A 69 7.39 4.56 10.33
N ARG A 70 6.13 4.97 10.22
CA ARG A 70 5.13 4.88 11.32
C ARG A 70 4.73 3.44 11.65
N LEU A 71 4.76 2.54 10.67
CA LEU A 71 4.30 1.15 10.83
C LEU A 71 5.42 0.17 11.21
N ARG A 72 6.69 0.53 11.02
CA ARG A 72 7.85 -0.29 11.41
C ARG A 72 7.80 -0.76 12.88
N PRO A 73 7.46 0.08 13.88
CA PRO A 73 7.33 -0.38 15.27
C PRO A 73 6.32 -1.51 15.44
N VAL A 74 5.14 -1.40 14.82
CA VAL A 74 4.08 -2.43 14.88
C VAL A 74 4.57 -3.76 14.30
N LEU A 75 5.31 -3.73 13.20
CA LEU A 75 5.88 -4.94 12.60
C LEU A 75 6.99 -5.55 13.46
N ASN A 76 7.80 -4.72 14.11
CA ASN A 76 8.84 -5.18 15.03
C ASN A 76 8.22 -5.87 16.26
N GLU A 77 7.12 -5.35 16.79
CA GLU A 77 6.35 -5.98 17.88
C GLU A 77 5.78 -7.34 17.44
N ARG A 78 5.19 -7.41 16.24
CA ARG A 78 4.70 -8.67 15.65
C ARG A 78 5.82 -9.69 15.48
N ARG A 79 6.99 -9.28 14.95
CA ARG A 79 8.16 -10.16 14.78
C ARG A 79 8.71 -10.68 16.09
N SER A 80 8.65 -9.88 17.14
CA SER A 80 9.12 -10.25 18.48
C SER A 80 8.14 -11.18 19.22
N GLY A 81 7.01 -11.53 18.60
CA GLY A 81 5.96 -12.34 19.23
C GLY A 81 5.24 -11.61 20.37
N THR A 82 5.41 -10.29 20.47
CA THR A 82 4.84 -9.43 21.54
C THR A 82 3.61 -8.68 21.05
N ALA A 83 3.00 -9.10 19.95
CA ALA A 83 1.73 -8.55 19.51
C ALA A 83 0.63 -9.03 20.47
N SER A 84 0.27 -8.19 21.44
CA SER A 84 -0.94 -8.39 22.24
C SER A 84 -2.15 -8.35 21.31
N HIS A 85 -2.93 -9.44 21.38
CA HIS A 85 -4.17 -9.63 20.63
C HIS A 85 -5.32 -8.80 21.19
#